data_AF-A0AA96V8K4-F1
#
_entry.id   AF-A0AA96V8K4-F1
#
_cell.length_a   1.000
_cell.length_b   1.000
_cell.length_c   1.000
_cell.angle_alpha   90.00
_cell.angle_beta   90.00
_cell.angle_gamma   90.00
#
_symmetry.space_group_name_H-M   'P 1'
#
loop_
_entity.id
_entity.type
_entity.pdbx_description
1 polymer ?
#
loop_
_entity_poly.entity_id
_entity_poly.type
_entity_poly.pdbx_seq_one_letter_code
_entity_poly.pdbx_strand_id
1 'polypeptide(L)'
;MKKTGDGHNCSCGGKHERKHEHEHEYERKHEHEYEHSGNHFSQEDACVCLHADSPADAESKATVSEMMILLDEFEKSTSGMIYGNFIKNESLQLYLVSILEKVQNKALSLDPDFISRHPKTDFSFLQTIQDQAVHPVLGLNAETLWDMIRLDVPFLNRSLNVIVNGCSHNH
;
A
#
# COMPACT_ATOMS: atom_id res chain seq x y z
N MET A 1 38.68 -34.88 -22.64
CA MET A 1 37.27 -34.88 -22.18
C MET A 1 36.59 -33.61 -22.65
N LYS A 2 35.27 -33.66 -22.80
CA LYS A 2 34.42 -32.81 -23.64
C LYS A 2 34.36 -31.32 -23.22
N LYS A 3 34.09 -30.48 -24.22
CA LYS A 3 33.86 -29.01 -24.21
C LYS A 3 32.56 -28.59 -23.49
N THR A 4 32.41 -27.25 -23.42
CA THR A 4 31.21 -26.37 -23.31
C THR A 4 30.87 -25.85 -21.91
N GLY A 5 30.60 -24.57 -21.65
CA GLY A 5 30.44 -23.38 -22.52
C GLY A 5 29.70 -22.28 -21.73
N ASP A 6 30.00 -21.01 -22.03
CA ASP A 6 29.38 -19.79 -21.49
C ASP A 6 27.85 -19.71 -21.64
N GLY A 7 27.22 -18.85 -20.84
CA GLY A 7 25.83 -18.44 -21.09
C GLY A 7 25.26 -17.42 -20.10
N HIS A 8 25.74 -16.17 -20.14
CA HIS A 8 24.88 -15.03 -19.84
C HIS A 8 23.77 -14.99 -20.91
N ASN A 9 22.50 -14.96 -20.51
CA ASN A 9 21.44 -14.53 -21.41
C ASN A 9 20.25 -13.96 -20.62
N CYS A 10 20.25 -12.63 -20.49
CA CYS A 10 19.03 -11.84 -20.31
C CYS A 10 18.31 -11.77 -21.67
N SER A 11 17.09 -12.29 -21.74
CA SER A 11 16.06 -11.83 -22.68
C SER A 11 14.78 -12.61 -22.42
N CYS A 12 13.66 -11.91 -22.24
CA CYS A 12 12.36 -12.31 -22.77
C CYS A 12 11.46 -11.07 -22.85
N GLY A 13 11.56 -10.38 -23.99
CA GLY A 13 10.49 -9.49 -24.44
C GLY A 13 9.30 -10.33 -24.93
N GLY A 14 8.11 -10.02 -24.43
CA GLY A 14 6.85 -10.52 -24.97
C GLY A 14 6.17 -9.44 -25.81
N LYS A 15 6.35 -9.52 -27.14
CA LYS A 15 5.51 -8.79 -28.10
C LYS A 15 4.14 -9.47 -28.17
N HIS A 16 3.05 -8.77 -27.90
CA HIS A 16 1.72 -9.15 -28.37
C HIS A 16 1.29 -8.18 -29.46
N GLU A 17 1.12 -8.70 -30.67
CA GLU A 17 0.64 -7.96 -31.83
C GLU A 17 -0.59 -8.67 -32.41
N ARG A 18 -1.60 -7.84 -32.76
CA ARG A 18 -2.73 -8.05 -33.69
C ARG A 18 -3.95 -8.84 -33.18
N LYS A 19 -5.19 -8.54 -33.57
CA LYS A 19 -5.89 -7.46 -34.31
C LYS A 19 -7.38 -7.87 -34.20
N HIS A 20 -8.32 -6.94 -34.11
CA HIS A 20 -9.50 -6.96 -34.98
C HIS A 20 -10.29 -5.65 -34.86
N GLU A 21 -10.66 -5.16 -36.02
CA GLU A 21 -11.35 -3.91 -36.31
C GLU A 21 -12.81 -3.96 -35.85
N HIS A 22 -13.35 -2.81 -35.41
CA HIS A 22 -14.68 -2.39 -35.81
C HIS A 22 -14.79 -0.86 -35.80
N GLU A 23 -15.16 -0.34 -36.95
CA GLU A 23 -15.38 1.07 -37.26
C GLU A 23 -16.57 1.62 -36.45
N HIS A 24 -16.46 2.86 -35.98
CA HIS A 24 -17.57 3.80 -36.12
C HIS A 24 -17.07 5.25 -36.13
N GLU A 25 -17.33 5.85 -37.27
CA GLU A 25 -17.13 7.21 -37.72
C GLU A 25 -17.96 8.22 -36.91
N TYR A 26 -17.35 9.31 -36.42
CA TYR A 26 -18.01 10.62 -36.32
C TYR A 26 -16.97 11.76 -36.25
N GLU A 27 -16.98 12.59 -37.28
CA GLU A 27 -16.15 13.79 -37.45
C GLU A 27 -16.56 14.92 -36.48
N ARG A 28 -15.59 15.64 -35.89
CA ARG A 28 -15.35 17.08 -36.16
C ARG A 28 -14.22 17.69 -35.30
N LYS A 29 -13.14 18.04 -36.01
CA LYS A 29 -12.39 19.32 -35.99
C LYS A 29 -12.08 19.97 -34.63
N HIS A 30 -10.82 19.85 -34.21
CA HIS A 30 -10.01 21.01 -33.83
C HIS A 30 -8.53 20.70 -34.07
N GLU A 31 -7.98 21.33 -35.11
CA GLU A 31 -6.56 21.35 -35.41
C GLU A 31 -5.87 22.25 -34.38
N HIS A 32 -4.91 21.71 -33.64
CA HIS A 32 -3.86 22.51 -33.01
C HIS A 32 -2.55 21.75 -33.09
N GLU A 33 -1.53 22.50 -33.47
CA GLU A 33 -0.25 22.08 -34.03
C GLU A 33 0.57 21.20 -33.07
N TYR A 34 1.07 20.10 -33.62
CA TYR A 34 1.99 19.17 -32.99
C TYR A 34 3.43 19.65 -33.23
N GLU A 35 4.08 20.18 -32.21
CA GLU A 35 5.54 20.18 -32.14
C GLU A 35 6.00 18.93 -31.38
N HIS A 36 6.55 18.00 -32.16
CA HIS A 36 7.25 16.83 -31.65
C HIS A 36 8.57 17.24 -30.99
N SER A 37 8.64 17.12 -29.66
CA SER A 37 9.90 16.79 -28.98
C SER A 37 9.66 15.56 -28.12
N GLY A 38 10.07 14.41 -28.66
CA GLY A 38 10.01 13.15 -27.97
C GLY A 38 10.89 13.18 -26.72
N ASN A 39 10.29 12.79 -25.60
CA ASN A 39 11.03 12.15 -24.54
C ASN A 39 10.19 10.96 -24.05
N HIS A 40 10.33 9.85 -24.79
CA HIS A 40 9.86 8.55 -24.38
C HIS A 40 10.80 8.08 -23.26
N PHE A 41 10.60 8.60 -22.06
CA PHE A 41 11.24 8.11 -20.86
C PHE A 41 10.36 6.98 -20.33
N SER A 42 10.54 5.79 -20.89
CA SER A 42 10.08 4.55 -20.28
C SER A 42 10.84 4.42 -18.97
N GLN A 43 10.25 4.89 -17.88
CA GLN A 43 10.81 4.65 -16.56
C GLN A 43 10.50 3.21 -16.21
N GLU A 44 11.53 2.41 -16.45
CA GLU A 44 11.74 1.03 -16.09
C GLU A 44 11.06 0.70 -14.76
N ASP A 45 10.42 -0.48 -14.72
CA ASP A 45 10.12 -1.26 -13.52
C ASP A 45 11.43 -1.61 -12.79
N ALA A 46 12.13 -0.58 -12.33
CA ALA A 46 13.29 -0.69 -11.49
C ALA A 46 12.76 -1.21 -10.15
N CYS A 47 12.90 -2.51 -9.97
CA CYS A 47 12.97 -3.12 -8.65
C CYS A 47 14.14 -2.42 -7.94
N VAL A 48 13.84 -1.35 -7.20
CA VAL A 48 14.79 -0.64 -6.37
C VAL A 48 15.16 -1.60 -5.25
N CYS A 49 16.22 -2.38 -5.46
CA CYS A 49 16.90 -3.10 -4.41
C CYS A 49 17.44 -2.04 -3.45
N LEU A 50 16.77 -1.91 -2.30
CA LEU A 50 16.98 -0.89 -1.29
C LEU A 50 18.46 -0.76 -0.91
N HIS A 51 18.89 0.50 -0.78
CA HIS A 51 20.17 0.91 -0.24
C HIS A 51 20.45 0.27 1.12
N ALA A 52 21.75 0.09 1.42
CA ALA A 52 22.26 -0.48 2.67
C ALA A 52 21.46 0.00 3.90
N ASP A 53 20.97 -0.96 4.69
CA ASP A 53 20.19 -0.72 5.90
C ASP A 53 20.98 0.18 6.86
N SER A 54 20.59 1.46 6.95
CA SER A 54 21.03 2.32 8.03
C SER A 54 20.49 1.75 9.36
N PRO A 55 21.19 1.90 10.49
CA PRO A 55 20.62 1.54 11.80
C PRO A 55 19.24 2.17 12.06
N ALA A 56 19.00 3.38 11.56
CA ALA A 56 17.70 4.06 11.62
C ALA A 56 16.60 3.35 10.80
N ASP A 57 16.97 2.66 9.73
CA ASP A 57 16.04 1.90 8.88
C ASP A 57 15.63 0.61 9.58
N ALA A 58 16.56 -0.04 10.27
CA ALA A 58 16.29 -1.24 11.04
C ALA A 58 15.29 -0.94 12.17
N GLU A 59 15.46 0.19 12.87
CA GLU A 59 14.52 0.65 13.90
C GLU A 59 13.14 0.95 13.31
N SER A 60 13.08 1.74 12.23
CA SER A 60 11.82 2.07 11.57
C SER A 60 11.09 0.83 11.02
N LYS A 61 11.81 -0.14 10.46
CA LYS A 61 11.25 -1.44 10.03
C LYS A 61 10.72 -2.25 11.21
N ALA A 62 11.38 -2.20 12.38
CA ALA A 62 10.87 -2.84 13.59
C ALA A 62 9.57 -2.17 14.05
N THR A 63 9.51 -0.84 14.08
CA THR A 63 8.28 -0.08 14.36
C THR A 63 7.14 -0.43 13.40
N VAL A 64 7.44 -0.53 12.09
CA VAL A 64 6.45 -0.97 11.08
C VAL A 64 5.96 -2.39 11.35
N SER A 65 6.86 -3.31 11.72
CA SER A 65 6.50 -4.69 12.07
C SER A 65 5.57 -4.73 13.28
N GLU A 66 5.80 -3.89 14.29
CA GLU A 66 4.90 -3.76 15.44
C GLU A 66 3.52 -3.21 15.06
N MET A 67 3.45 -2.25 14.13
CA MET A 67 2.17 -1.77 13.58
C MET A 67 1.41 -2.90 12.88
N MET A 68 2.10 -3.74 12.09
CA MET A 68 1.46 -4.88 11.43
C MET A 68 0.87 -5.87 12.42
N ILE A 69 1.57 -6.20 13.51
CA ILE A 69 1.05 -7.08 14.57
C ILE A 69 -0.25 -6.52 15.16
N LEU A 70 -0.32 -5.20 15.36
CA LEU A 70 -1.51 -4.52 15.85
C LEU A 70 -2.68 -4.58 14.85
N LEU A 71 -2.42 -4.34 13.57
CA LEU A 71 -3.43 -4.42 12.51
C LEU A 71 -3.92 -5.87 12.29
N ASP A 72 -3.05 -6.86 12.41
CA ASP A 72 -3.43 -8.27 12.41
C ASP A 72 -4.39 -8.61 13.54
N GLU A 73 -4.15 -8.09 14.74
CA GLU A 73 -5.05 -8.28 15.89
C GLU A 73 -6.40 -7.59 15.66
N PHE A 74 -6.38 -6.40 15.03
CA PHE A 74 -7.57 -5.67 14.63
C PHE A 74 -8.45 -6.49 13.67
N GLU A 75 -7.85 -7.06 12.62
CA GLU A 75 -8.54 -7.93 11.67
C GLU A 75 -9.05 -9.22 12.32
N LYS A 76 -8.24 -9.88 13.15
CA LYS A 76 -8.64 -11.11 13.86
C LYS A 76 -9.84 -10.87 14.78
N SER A 77 -9.86 -9.74 15.49
CA SER A 77 -10.93 -9.36 16.41
C SER A 77 -12.27 -9.10 15.71
N THR A 78 -12.25 -8.88 14.40
CA THR A 78 -13.42 -8.55 13.58
C THR A 78 -13.74 -9.62 12.53
N SER A 79 -12.94 -10.70 12.48
CA SER A 79 -13.09 -11.77 11.51
C SER A 79 -14.45 -12.47 11.63
N GLY A 80 -15.15 -12.58 10.49
CA GLY A 80 -16.49 -13.16 10.44
C GLY A 80 -17.59 -12.33 11.10
N MET A 81 -17.28 -11.12 11.57
CA MET A 81 -18.26 -10.23 12.16
C MET A 81 -19.19 -9.65 11.09
N ILE A 82 -20.45 -9.43 11.46
CA ILE A 82 -21.40 -8.68 10.65
C ILE A 82 -21.69 -7.33 11.31
N TYR A 83 -22.03 -6.32 10.50
CA TYR A 83 -22.26 -4.96 10.96
C TYR A 83 -23.25 -4.86 12.12
N GLY A 84 -24.38 -5.59 12.04
CA GLY A 84 -25.41 -5.56 13.09
C GLY A 84 -24.94 -6.08 14.46
N ASN A 85 -23.93 -6.97 14.50
CA ASN A 85 -23.32 -7.43 15.74
C ASN A 85 -22.25 -6.44 16.23
N PHE A 86 -21.50 -5.87 15.29
CA PHE A 86 -20.47 -4.88 15.58
C PHE A 86 -21.04 -3.63 16.25
N ILE A 87 -22.11 -3.04 15.71
CA ILE A 87 -22.71 -1.82 16.28
C ILE A 87 -23.26 -2.00 17.70
N LYS A 88 -23.57 -3.25 18.08
CA LYS A 88 -24.08 -3.60 19.43
C LYS A 88 -22.96 -3.86 20.43
N ASN A 89 -21.72 -3.96 19.98
CA ASN A 89 -20.58 -4.32 20.80
C ASN A 89 -19.66 -3.12 21.03
N GLU A 90 -20.09 -2.22 21.93
CA GLU A 90 -19.33 -1.01 22.28
C GLU A 90 -17.94 -1.34 22.85
N SER A 91 -17.81 -2.43 23.62
CA SER A 91 -16.51 -2.84 24.18
C SER A 91 -15.51 -3.21 23.08
N LEU A 92 -15.97 -3.92 22.05
CA LEU A 92 -15.13 -4.21 20.88
C LEU A 92 -14.77 -2.94 20.12
N GLN A 93 -15.73 -2.05 19.91
CA GLN A 93 -15.48 -0.77 19.23
C GLN A 93 -14.39 0.05 19.94
N LEU A 94 -14.48 0.20 21.26
CA LEU A 94 -13.46 0.89 22.06
C LEU A 94 -12.11 0.18 22.02
N TYR A 95 -12.11 -1.15 22.06
CA TYR A 95 -10.89 -1.93 21.92
C TYR A 95 -10.20 -1.69 20.56
N LEU A 96 -10.97 -1.68 19.47
CA LEU A 96 -10.45 -1.42 18.13
C LEU A 96 -9.91 0.01 18.00
N VAL A 97 -10.60 1.02 18.55
CA VAL A 97 -10.08 2.38 18.63
C VAL A 97 -8.74 2.43 19.38
N SER A 98 -8.61 1.69 20.49
CA SER A 98 -7.34 1.63 21.24
C SER A 98 -6.20 1.00 20.44
N ILE A 99 -6.50 0.10 19.50
CA ILE A 99 -5.50 -0.43 18.57
C ILE A 99 -5.09 0.66 17.56
N LEU A 100 -6.05 1.38 16.98
CA LEU A 100 -5.76 2.47 16.04
C LEU A 100 -4.89 3.56 16.67
N GLU A 101 -5.16 3.93 17.92
CA GLU A 101 -4.32 4.87 18.70
C GLU A 101 -2.87 4.38 18.82
N LYS A 102 -2.66 3.10 19.14
CA LYS A 102 -1.32 2.52 19.22
C LYS A 102 -0.60 2.51 17.88
N VAL A 103 -1.32 2.24 16.79
CA VAL A 103 -0.77 2.30 15.43
C VAL A 103 -0.38 3.73 15.07
N GLN A 104 -1.26 4.71 15.32
CA GLN A 104 -1.00 6.12 15.08
C GLN A 104 0.24 6.62 15.82
N ASN A 105 0.37 6.29 17.11
CA ASN A 105 1.52 6.67 17.92
C ASN A 105 2.84 6.11 17.37
N LYS A 106 2.82 4.88 16.83
CA LYS A 106 3.99 4.29 16.16
C LYS A 106 4.28 4.94 14.81
N ALA A 107 3.26 5.29 14.05
CA ALA A 107 3.43 5.96 12.77
C ALA A 107 4.01 7.38 12.94
N LEU A 108 3.66 8.07 14.03
CA LEU A 108 4.21 9.39 14.38
C LEU A 108 5.67 9.33 14.85
N SER A 109 6.15 8.17 15.33
CA SER A 109 7.53 8.00 15.76
C SER A 109 8.49 7.58 14.65
N LEU A 110 7.99 7.35 13.43
CA LEU A 110 8.84 6.94 12.31
C LEU A 110 9.78 8.07 11.88
N ASP A 111 10.98 7.67 11.47
CA ASP A 111 11.96 8.59 10.94
C ASP A 111 11.47 9.24 9.62
N PRO A 112 11.56 10.58 9.46
CA PRO A 112 11.10 11.25 8.24
C PRO A 112 11.83 10.80 6.96
N ASP A 113 13.13 10.50 7.04
CA ASP A 113 13.90 10.01 5.89
C ASP A 113 13.46 8.59 5.50
N PHE A 114 13.08 7.76 6.48
CA PHE A 114 12.43 6.48 6.23
C PHE A 114 11.09 6.65 5.50
N ILE A 115 10.20 7.52 5.98
CA ILE A 115 8.91 7.80 5.33
C ILE A 115 9.12 8.26 3.88
N SER A 116 10.07 9.18 3.64
CA SER A 116 10.35 9.74 2.31
C SER A 116 10.78 8.69 1.28
N ARG A 117 11.41 7.60 1.72
CA ARG A 117 11.87 6.49 0.87
C ARG A 117 10.79 5.46 0.58
N HIS A 118 9.64 5.54 1.25
CA HIS A 118 8.50 4.65 1.05
C HIS A 118 7.23 5.42 0.61
N PRO A 119 7.27 6.22 -0.47
CA PRO A 119 6.18 7.14 -0.85
C PRO A 119 4.90 6.45 -1.34
N LYS A 120 4.96 5.13 -1.63
CA LYS A 120 3.79 4.35 -2.03
C LYS A 120 2.88 3.99 -0.84
N THR A 121 3.39 4.09 0.37
CA THR A 121 2.63 3.82 1.60
C THR A 121 2.11 5.13 2.17
N ASP A 122 0.82 5.19 2.45
CA ASP A 122 0.19 6.38 3.01
C ASP A 122 0.41 6.46 4.53
N PHE A 123 1.59 6.93 4.93
CA PHE A 123 1.90 7.17 6.34
C PHE A 123 1.08 8.31 6.94
N SER A 124 0.65 9.28 6.13
CA SER A 124 -0.20 10.38 6.60
C SER A 124 -1.54 9.86 7.09
N PHE A 125 -2.11 8.88 6.37
CA PHE A 125 -3.31 8.19 6.82
C PHE A 125 -3.08 7.46 8.15
N LEU A 126 -1.98 6.70 8.28
CA LEU A 126 -1.64 6.03 9.55
C LEU A 126 -1.47 7.01 10.72
N GLN A 127 -0.90 8.19 10.47
CA GLN A 127 -0.71 9.24 11.47
C GLN A 127 -2.00 9.95 11.88
N THR A 128 -3.10 9.75 11.15
CA THR A 128 -4.41 10.37 11.40
C THR A 128 -5.53 9.35 11.53
N ILE A 129 -5.20 8.05 11.62
CA ILE A 129 -6.17 6.95 11.49
C ILE A 129 -7.21 6.94 12.61
N GLN A 130 -6.83 7.32 13.83
CA GLN A 130 -7.79 7.41 14.93
C GLN A 130 -8.76 8.58 14.74
N ASP A 131 -8.27 9.72 14.25
CA ASP A 131 -9.07 10.93 14.05
C ASP A 131 -10.18 10.71 13.01
N GLN A 132 -9.96 9.80 12.07
CA GLN A 132 -10.97 9.37 11.12
C GLN A 132 -12.11 8.57 11.81
N ALA A 133 -11.80 7.75 12.83
CA ALA A 133 -12.78 6.94 13.54
C ALA A 133 -13.46 7.71 14.69
N VAL A 134 -12.74 8.63 15.34
CA VAL A 134 -13.19 9.33 16.54
C VAL A 134 -13.23 10.82 16.29
N HIS A 135 -14.43 11.37 16.19
CA HIS A 135 -14.60 12.81 16.12
C HIS A 135 -14.49 13.42 17.52
N PRO A 136 -13.65 14.44 17.76
CA PRO A 136 -13.41 15.00 19.10
C PRO A 136 -14.68 15.48 19.84
N VAL A 137 -15.71 15.88 19.09
CA VAL A 137 -16.98 16.40 19.63
C VAL A 137 -18.12 15.40 19.54
N LEU A 138 -18.14 14.54 18.52
CA LEU A 138 -19.28 13.65 18.24
C LEU A 138 -19.04 12.24 18.79
N GLY A 139 -17.81 11.95 19.23
CA GLY A 139 -17.42 10.64 19.71
C GLY A 139 -17.09 9.69 18.56
N LEU A 140 -17.20 8.40 18.85
CA LEU A 140 -16.90 7.34 17.89
C LEU A 140 -17.93 7.31 16.76
N ASN A 141 -17.46 7.35 15.52
CA ASN A 141 -18.27 7.03 14.35
C ASN A 141 -18.16 5.53 14.03
N ALA A 142 -19.13 4.76 14.49
CA ALA A 142 -19.16 3.31 14.27
C ALA A 142 -19.25 2.93 12.78
N GLU A 143 -19.90 3.73 11.94
CA GLU A 143 -19.95 3.48 10.49
C GLU A 143 -18.57 3.63 9.87
N THR A 144 -17.85 4.71 10.19
CA THR A 144 -16.48 4.90 9.71
C THR A 144 -15.54 3.81 10.21
N LEU A 145 -15.63 3.44 11.49
CA LEU A 145 -14.83 2.34 12.03
C LEU A 145 -15.14 1.01 11.33
N TRP A 146 -16.39 0.79 10.93
CA TRP A 146 -16.78 -0.39 10.16
C TRP A 146 -16.19 -0.41 8.75
N ASP A 147 -16.17 0.74 8.07
CA ASP A 147 -15.54 0.85 6.75
C ASP A 147 -14.03 0.60 6.83
N MET A 148 -13.36 1.10 7.88
CA MET A 148 -11.94 0.83 8.13
C MET A 148 -11.64 -0.65 8.29
N ILE A 149 -12.49 -1.38 9.03
CA ILE A 149 -12.35 -2.84 9.21
C ILE A 149 -12.35 -3.55 7.87
N ARG A 150 -13.18 -3.08 6.92
CA ARG A 150 -13.41 -3.79 5.66
C ARG A 150 -12.47 -3.37 4.54
N LEU A 151 -12.02 -2.13 4.53
CA LEU A 151 -11.35 -1.51 3.40
C LEU A 151 -9.94 -1.07 3.77
N ASP A 152 -9.83 -0.17 4.74
CA ASP A 152 -8.59 0.57 5.00
C ASP A 152 -7.54 -0.30 5.68
N VAL A 153 -7.89 -0.96 6.79
CA VAL A 153 -6.93 -1.76 7.58
C VAL A 153 -6.34 -2.90 6.75
N PRO A 154 -7.12 -3.71 6.00
CA PRO A 154 -6.55 -4.76 5.15
C PRO A 154 -5.64 -4.22 4.03
N PHE A 155 -5.94 -3.03 3.50
CA PHE A 155 -5.08 -2.39 2.51
C PHE A 155 -3.77 -1.90 3.12
N LEU A 156 -3.82 -1.25 4.28
CA LEU A 156 -2.64 -0.78 5.00
C LEU A 156 -1.73 -1.94 5.39
N ASN A 157 -2.29 -3.01 5.94
CA ASN A 157 -1.53 -4.17 6.39
C ASN A 157 -0.70 -4.78 5.25
N ARG A 158 -1.31 -4.90 4.05
CA ARG A 158 -0.60 -5.31 2.83
C ARG A 158 0.50 -4.33 2.42
N SER A 159 0.24 -3.03 2.50
CA SER A 159 1.21 -1.99 2.13
C SER A 159 2.43 -1.99 3.06
N LEU A 160 2.21 -2.16 4.37
CA LEU A 160 3.28 -2.28 5.36
C LEU A 160 4.09 -3.57 5.20
N ASN A 161 3.43 -4.67 4.84
CA ASN A 161 4.11 -5.94 4.58
C ASN A 161 5.17 -5.84 3.47
N VAL A 162 4.91 -5.04 2.44
CA VAL A 162 5.88 -4.78 1.35
C VAL A 162 7.14 -4.07 1.87
N ILE A 163 7.02 -3.22 2.89
CA ILE A 163 8.15 -2.52 3.49
C ILE A 163 9.04 -3.49 4.28
N VAL A 164 8.43 -4.37 5.06
CA VAL A 164 9.16 -5.29 5.96
C VAL A 164 9.75 -6.47 5.21
N ASN A 165 8.94 -7.13 4.38
CA ASN A 165 9.31 -8.39 3.73
C ASN A 165 9.72 -8.21 2.26
N GLY A 166 9.66 -6.98 1.73
CA GLY A 166 9.85 -6.71 0.31
C GLY A 166 8.67 -7.16 -0.55
N CYS A 167 8.79 -6.97 -1.86
CA CYS A 167 7.86 -7.55 -2.82
C CYS A 167 8.06 -9.08 -2.83
N SER A 168 7.25 -9.82 -2.08
CA SER A 168 7.14 -11.27 -2.27
C SER A 168 6.44 -11.52 -3.61
N HIS A 169 7.21 -11.66 -4.68
CA HIS A 169 6.74 -12.27 -5.92
C HIS A 169 6.64 -13.78 -5.68
N ASN A 170 5.60 -14.20 -4.96
CA ASN A 170 5.19 -15.61 -5.00
C ASN A 170 4.58 -15.86 -6.37
N HIS A 171 5.36 -16.52 -7.23
CA HIS A 171 4.98 -17.04 -8.55
C HIS A 171 4.40 -18.46 -8.43
#